data_AF-A0A7X9JEF9-F1
#
_entry.id   AF-A0A7X9JEF9-F1
#
_cell.length_a   1.000
_cell.length_b   1.000
_cell.length_c   1.000
_cell.angle_alpha   90.00
_cell.angle_beta   90.00
_cell.angle_gamma   90.00
#
_symmetry.space_group_name_H-M   'P 1'
#
loop_
_entity.id
_entity.type
_entity.pdbx_description
1 polymer ?
#
loop_
_entity_poly.entity_id
_entity_poly.type
_entity_poly.pdbx_seq_one_letter_code
_entity_poly.pdbx_strand_id
1 'polypeptide(L)'
;TGNTVLCPICGKASAGGIIQEGAEKIVEEIFVEQLKARDDIVLVPAEKLQKATQKYSTDSMKDFQATGLLKIGRELKADFLVVGYVYRFAERVGYRYSSEHPASVVFEIHLIRAADGKSVWRGYFDKTQRSLMENVLDISPFFKGGAKWMTARELTELGMENVFQTFPDFQP
;
A
#
# COMPACT_ATOMS: atom_id res chain seq x y z
N THR A 1 -0.39 -15.02 17.02
CA THR A 1 -1.44 -14.20 17.64
C THR A 1 -1.50 -12.88 16.90
N GLY A 2 -2.53 -12.66 16.07
CA GLY A 2 -2.62 -11.44 15.26
C GLY A 2 -3.11 -10.28 16.13
N ASN A 3 -2.26 -9.28 16.34
CA ASN A 3 -2.68 -8.07 17.04
C ASN A 3 -3.61 -7.27 16.11
N THR A 4 -4.75 -6.81 16.62
CA THR A 4 -5.61 -5.87 15.90
C THR A 4 -4.95 -4.49 15.91
N VAL A 5 -4.86 -3.87 14.73
CA VAL A 5 -4.37 -2.50 14.57
C VAL A 5 -5.47 -1.62 13.99
N LEU A 6 -5.52 -0.35 14.38
CA LEU A 6 -6.50 0.61 13.86
C LEU A 6 -5.84 1.48 12.78
N CYS A 7 -6.51 1.65 11.65
CA CYS A 7 -6.06 2.57 10.61
C CYS A 7 -6.05 4.01 11.16
N PRO A 8 -4.91 4.73 11.09
CA PRO A 8 -4.82 6.10 11.62
C PRO A 8 -5.70 7.12 10.88
N ILE A 9 -6.14 6.80 9.66
CA ILE A 9 -6.94 7.71 8.82
C ILE A 9 -8.44 7.46 8.99
N CYS A 10 -8.89 6.20 8.98
CA CYS A 10 -10.31 5.87 8.99
C CYS A 10 -10.81 5.11 10.22
N GLY A 11 -9.92 4.74 11.15
CA GLY A 11 -10.25 4.03 12.39
C GLY A 11 -10.68 2.57 12.22
N LYS A 12 -10.70 2.04 10.99
CA LYS A 12 -11.06 0.63 10.75
C LYS A 12 -9.99 -0.31 11.31
N ALA A 13 -10.45 -1.43 11.87
CA ALA A 13 -9.59 -2.48 12.39
C ALA A 13 -9.03 -3.34 11.26
N SER A 14 -7.75 -3.67 11.37
CA SER A 14 -7.00 -4.50 10.41
C SER A 14 -6.20 -5.56 11.16
N ALA A 15 -5.96 -6.69 10.50
CA ALA A 15 -5.12 -7.75 11.05
C ALA A 15 -3.65 -7.33 11.00
N GLY A 16 -3.04 -7.08 12.15
CA GLY A 16 -1.61 -6.85 12.28
C GLY A 16 -0.79 -8.14 12.24
N GLY A 17 0.52 -7.98 12.12
CA GLY A 17 1.46 -9.09 12.21
C GLY A 17 2.91 -8.64 12.09
N ILE A 18 3.78 -9.58 11.73
CA ILE A 18 5.19 -9.28 11.43
C ILE A 18 5.23 -8.32 10.24
N ILE A 19 6.05 -7.28 10.35
CA ILE A 19 6.38 -6.36 9.25
C ILE A 19 7.86 -6.52 9.00
N GLN A 20 8.23 -7.11 7.87
CA GLN A 20 9.61 -7.23 7.43
C GLN A 20 10.21 -5.85 7.16
N GLU A 21 11.50 -5.70 7.43
CA GLU A 21 12.25 -4.48 7.12
C GLU A 21 12.13 -4.12 5.63
N GLY A 22 11.81 -2.86 5.35
CA GLY A 22 11.65 -2.35 3.97
C GLY A 22 10.31 -2.67 3.32
N ALA A 23 9.37 -3.31 4.03
CA ALA A 23 8.04 -3.60 3.52
C ALA A 23 7.30 -2.35 3.01
N GLU A 24 7.43 -1.22 3.71
CA GLU A 24 6.87 0.06 3.33
C GLU A 24 7.37 0.53 1.96
N LYS A 25 8.67 0.34 1.69
CA LYS A 25 9.29 0.72 0.41
C LYS A 25 8.81 -0.18 -0.74
N ILE A 26 8.67 -1.48 -0.48
CA ILE A 26 8.17 -2.42 -1.49
C ILE A 26 6.74 -2.05 -1.89
N VAL A 27 5.87 -1.80 -0.91
CA VAL A 27 4.47 -1.41 -1.18
C VAL A 27 4.42 -0.04 -1.88
N GLU A 28 5.24 0.93 -1.46
CA GLU A 28 5.34 2.25 -2.10
C GLU A 28 5.80 2.14 -3.56
N GLU A 29 6.87 1.37 -3.83
CA GLU A 29 7.43 1.16 -5.16
C GLU A 29 6.37 0.59 -6.11
N ILE A 30 5.72 -0.52 -5.73
CA ILE A 30 4.67 -1.17 -6.53
C ILE A 30 3.49 -0.23 -6.76
N PHE A 31 3.07 0.53 -5.75
CA PHE A 31 2.00 1.51 -5.90
C PHE A 31 2.38 2.63 -6.88
N VAL A 32 3.60 3.16 -6.77
CA VAL A 32 4.10 4.22 -7.65
C VAL A 32 4.24 3.72 -9.09
N GLU A 33 4.61 2.46 -9.30
CA GLU A 33 4.64 1.84 -10.62
C GLU A 33 3.26 1.83 -11.29
N GLN A 34 2.19 1.51 -10.55
CA GLN A 34 0.82 1.58 -11.05
C GLN A 34 0.43 3.01 -11.43
N LEU A 35 0.83 4.02 -10.64
CA LEU A 35 0.56 5.43 -10.98
C LEU A 35 1.33 5.91 -12.21
N LYS A 36 2.59 5.48 -12.37
CA LYS A 36 3.42 5.83 -13.54
C LYS A 36 2.89 5.26 -14.85
N ALA A 37 2.09 4.20 -14.80
CA ALA A 37 1.46 3.61 -15.97
C ALA A 37 0.26 4.43 -16.47
N ARG A 38 -0.14 5.48 -15.74
CA ARG A 38 -1.27 6.34 -16.07
C ARG A 38 -0.83 7.70 -16.60
N ASP A 39 -1.50 8.20 -17.63
CA ASP A 39 -1.23 9.49 -18.26
C ASP A 39 -2.00 10.66 -17.61
N ASP A 40 -3.05 10.37 -16.85
CA ASP A 40 -3.85 11.35 -16.11
C ASP A 40 -3.26 11.76 -14.76
N ILE A 41 -2.09 11.22 -14.39
CA ILE A 41 -1.45 11.45 -13.08
C ILE A 41 -0.05 12.01 -13.25
N VAL A 42 0.18 13.17 -12.63
CA VAL A 42 1.52 13.77 -12.53
C VAL A 42 2.05 13.57 -11.11
N LEU A 43 3.11 12.77 -10.98
CA LEU A 43 3.77 12.56 -9.70
C LEU A 43 4.65 13.75 -9.31
N VAL A 44 4.51 14.20 -8.06
CA VAL A 44 5.42 15.20 -7.49
C VAL A 44 6.80 14.56 -7.30
N PRO A 45 7.91 15.20 -7.77
CA PRO A 45 9.26 14.68 -7.58
C PRO A 45 9.60 14.44 -6.09
N ALA A 46 10.28 13.33 -5.82
CA ALA A 46 10.60 12.88 -4.46
C ALA A 46 11.41 13.91 -3.67
N GLU A 47 12.27 14.68 -4.34
CA GLU A 47 13.10 15.72 -3.72
C GLU A 47 12.25 16.88 -3.19
N LYS A 48 11.16 17.21 -3.88
CA LYS A 48 10.20 18.23 -3.41
C LYS A 48 9.44 17.72 -2.19
N LEU A 49 9.00 16.45 -2.24
CA LEU A 49 8.29 15.81 -1.13
C LEU A 49 9.18 15.71 0.12
N GLN A 50 10.44 15.33 -0.02
CA GLN A 50 11.40 15.26 1.09
C GLN A 50 11.62 16.63 1.73
N LYS A 51 11.84 17.68 0.92
CA LYS A 51 12.01 19.05 1.43
C LYS A 51 10.77 19.55 2.17
N ALA A 52 9.57 19.32 1.62
CA ALA A 52 8.33 19.69 2.26
C ALA A 52 8.13 18.92 3.57
N THR A 53 8.40 17.61 3.58
CA THR A 53 8.25 16.78 4.78
C THR A 53 9.23 17.21 5.87
N GLN A 54 10.52 17.39 5.56
CA GLN A 54 11.55 17.81 6.52
C GLN A 54 11.19 19.10 7.26
N LYS A 55 10.57 20.05 6.56
CA LYS A 55 10.10 21.32 7.12
C LYS A 55 8.97 21.16 8.15
N TYR A 56 8.20 20.07 8.05
CA TYR A 56 7.09 19.75 8.95
C TYR A 56 7.38 18.57 9.88
N SER A 57 8.56 17.94 9.80
CA SER A 57 8.99 16.80 10.63
C SER A 57 9.39 17.15 12.07
N THR A 58 9.21 18.40 12.52
CA THR A 58 9.62 18.85 13.86
C THR A 58 8.68 18.44 14.99
N ASP A 59 7.45 18.00 14.69
CA ASP A 59 6.57 17.37 15.67
C ASP A 59 6.41 15.89 15.33
N SER A 60 6.53 15.05 16.36
CA SER A 60 6.69 13.60 16.29
C SER A 60 5.82 12.90 15.23
N MET A 61 6.32 11.83 14.61
CA MET A 61 5.60 10.96 13.66
C MET A 61 4.22 10.45 14.16
N LYS A 62 3.90 10.60 15.45
CA LYS A 62 2.59 10.30 16.04
C LYS A 62 1.52 11.37 15.75
N ASP A 63 1.95 12.59 15.42
CA ASP A 63 1.11 13.74 15.08
C ASP A 63 1.31 14.18 13.63
N PHE A 64 1.54 13.22 12.72
CA PHE A 64 1.19 13.41 11.31
C PHE A 64 -0.34 13.41 11.16
N GLN A 65 -0.98 14.32 11.90
CA GLN A 65 -2.40 14.60 11.86
C GLN A 65 -2.74 15.04 10.43
N ALA A 66 -4.00 14.88 10.05
CA ALA A 66 -4.52 15.35 8.76
C ALA A 66 -4.05 16.79 8.41
N THR A 67 -3.86 17.63 9.43
CA THR A 67 -3.33 19.00 9.30
C THR A 67 -1.91 19.09 8.72
N GLY A 68 -1.00 18.17 9.08
CA GLY A 68 0.38 18.14 8.56
C GLY A 68 0.43 17.72 7.09
N LEU A 69 -0.31 16.66 6.76
CA LEU A 69 -0.54 16.20 5.39
C LEU A 69 -1.06 17.32 4.49
N LEU A 70 -2.12 17.99 4.93
CA LEU A 70 -2.73 19.08 4.17
C LEU A 70 -1.78 20.25 3.91
N LYS A 71 -0.91 20.59 4.87
CA LYS A 71 0.10 21.63 4.69
C LYS A 71 1.10 21.22 3.60
N ILE A 72 1.57 19.97 3.63
CA ILE A 72 2.48 19.41 2.60
C ILE A 72 1.82 19.47 1.22
N GLY A 73 0.57 19.00 1.09
CA GLY A 73 -0.15 19.03 -0.19
C GLY A 73 -0.30 20.43 -0.77
N ARG A 74 -0.64 21.41 0.07
CA ARG A 74 -0.74 22.82 -0.35
C ARG A 74 0.60 23.41 -0.76
N GLU A 75 1.68 23.13 -0.03
CA GLU A 75 3.03 23.60 -0.39
C GLU A 75 3.50 23.02 -1.72
N LEU A 76 3.19 21.75 -1.96
CA LEU A 76 3.53 21.05 -3.20
C LEU A 76 2.59 21.40 -4.36
N LYS A 77 1.51 22.15 -4.11
CA LYS A 77 0.41 22.40 -5.06
C LYS A 77 -0.15 21.10 -5.65
N ALA A 78 -0.22 20.05 -4.84
CA ALA A 78 -0.76 18.76 -5.23
C ALA A 78 -2.29 18.77 -5.05
N ASP A 79 -3.02 18.18 -6.00
CA ASP A 79 -4.47 18.01 -5.89
C ASP A 79 -4.83 16.91 -4.88
N PHE A 80 -3.99 15.88 -4.81
CA PHE A 80 -4.16 14.73 -3.94
C PHE A 80 -2.85 14.34 -3.24
N LEU A 81 -3.01 13.73 -2.08
CA LEU A 81 -1.96 13.11 -1.28
C LEU A 81 -2.26 11.61 -1.17
N VAL A 82 -1.22 10.79 -1.20
CA VAL A 82 -1.33 9.36 -0.94
C VAL A 82 -0.67 9.04 0.40
N VAL A 83 -1.36 8.25 1.23
CA VAL A 83 -0.83 7.76 2.50
C VAL A 83 -1.06 6.26 2.58
N GLY A 84 0.02 5.50 2.74
CA GLY A 84 -0.01 4.04 2.87
C GLY A 84 0.39 3.57 4.26
N TYR A 85 -0.21 2.49 4.71
CA TYR A 85 0.15 1.77 5.92
C TYR A 85 0.32 0.28 5.63
N VAL A 86 1.40 -0.29 6.15
CA VAL A 86 1.63 -1.74 6.12
C VAL A 86 1.38 -2.28 7.52
N TYR A 87 0.44 -3.22 7.64
CA TYR A 87 0.06 -3.81 8.92
C TYR A 87 0.65 -5.21 9.12
N ARG A 88 0.95 -5.90 8.02
CA ARG A 88 1.58 -7.22 8.01
C ARG A 88 2.32 -7.39 6.69
N PHE A 89 3.56 -7.83 6.76
CA PHE A 89 4.37 -8.18 5.61
C PHE A 89 5.35 -9.26 6.04
N ALA A 90 4.92 -10.51 5.88
CA ALA A 90 5.70 -11.68 6.25
C ALA A 90 6.06 -12.45 4.97
N GLU A 91 7.35 -12.65 4.76
CA GLU A 91 7.87 -13.50 3.70
C GLU A 91 7.61 -14.98 4.01
N ARG A 92 7.49 -15.78 2.96
CA ARG A 92 7.43 -17.23 3.10
C ARG A 92 8.73 -17.79 3.67
N VAL A 93 8.62 -18.80 4.52
CA VAL A 93 9.76 -19.58 5.03
C VAL A 93 9.67 -21.01 4.48
N GLY A 94 10.72 -21.46 3.80
CA GLY A 94 10.82 -22.81 3.20
C GLY A 94 11.24 -22.82 1.71
N TYR A 95 11.36 -24.02 1.14
CA TYR A 95 11.75 -24.23 -0.26
C TYR A 95 10.64 -23.86 -1.25
N ARG A 96 11.00 -23.66 -2.52
CA ARG A 96 10.10 -23.17 -3.59
C ARG A 96 8.80 -23.99 -3.75
N TYR A 97 8.82 -25.28 -3.40
CA TYR A 97 7.68 -26.20 -3.49
C TYR A 97 7.06 -26.59 -2.13
N SER A 98 7.63 -26.13 -1.01
CA SER A 98 7.15 -26.42 0.35
C SER A 98 7.52 -25.29 1.30
N SER A 99 6.53 -24.56 1.80
CA SER A 99 6.71 -23.55 2.84
C SER A 99 6.17 -24.05 4.18
N GLU A 100 6.96 -23.92 5.24
CA GLU A 100 6.49 -24.09 6.62
C GLU A 100 5.60 -22.91 7.03
N HIS A 101 5.88 -21.72 6.49
CA HIS A 101 5.07 -20.52 6.66
C HIS A 101 4.83 -19.81 5.33
N PRO A 102 3.57 -19.58 4.91
CA PRO A 102 3.26 -18.90 3.66
C PRO A 102 3.47 -17.38 3.75
N ALA A 103 3.63 -16.73 2.59
CA ALA A 103 3.65 -15.28 2.53
C ALA A 103 2.30 -14.69 2.99
N SER A 104 2.36 -13.55 3.67
CA SER A 104 1.20 -12.92 4.29
C SER A 104 1.34 -11.40 4.30
N VAL A 105 0.42 -10.71 3.64
CA VAL A 105 0.48 -9.26 3.42
C VAL A 105 -0.84 -8.62 3.82
N VAL A 106 -0.75 -7.51 4.54
CA VAL A 106 -1.85 -6.59 4.84
C VAL A 106 -1.36 -5.17 4.66
N PHE A 107 -1.99 -4.43 3.76
CA PHE A 107 -1.75 -3.01 3.58
C PHE A 107 -3.04 -2.24 3.35
N GLU A 108 -2.97 -0.93 3.57
CA GLU A 108 -4.04 0.02 3.31
C GLU A 108 -3.47 1.30 2.72
N ILE A 109 -4.11 1.84 1.70
CA ILE A 109 -3.68 3.05 1.00
C ILE A 109 -4.88 3.99 0.88
N HIS A 110 -4.67 5.25 1.24
CA HIS A 110 -5.65 6.32 1.11
C HIS A 110 -5.20 7.32 0.07
N LEU A 111 -6.13 7.69 -0.82
CA LEU A 111 -6.02 8.90 -1.61
C LEU A 111 -6.82 10.01 -0.91
N ILE A 112 -6.15 11.10 -0.59
CA ILE A 112 -6.68 12.22 0.20
C ILE A 112 -6.68 13.47 -0.68
N ARG A 113 -7.82 14.13 -0.81
CA ARG A 113 -7.90 15.40 -1.53
C ARG A 113 -7.24 16.51 -0.72
N ALA A 114 -6.29 17.22 -1.30
CA ALA A 114 -5.53 18.27 -0.60
C ALA A 114 -6.35 19.53 -0.29
N ALA A 115 -7.46 19.75 -1.01
CA ALA A 115 -8.35 20.89 -0.79
C ALA A 115 -9.01 20.88 0.60
N ASP A 116 -9.53 19.71 1.01
CA ASP A 116 -10.39 19.55 2.18
C ASP A 116 -9.95 18.43 3.14
N GLY A 117 -8.96 17.62 2.77
CA GLY A 117 -8.43 16.52 3.60
C GLY A 117 -9.30 15.27 3.55
N LYS A 118 -10.30 15.22 2.66
CA LYS A 118 -11.19 14.08 2.55
C LYS A 118 -10.47 12.90 1.89
N SER A 119 -10.52 11.73 2.51
CA SER A 119 -10.16 10.48 1.83
C SER A 119 -11.22 10.18 0.77
N VAL A 120 -10.82 10.25 -0.49
CA VAL A 120 -11.69 10.05 -1.66
C VAL A 120 -11.62 8.62 -2.20
N TRP A 121 -10.58 7.88 -1.84
CA TRP A 121 -10.41 6.47 -2.17
C TRP A 121 -9.62 5.74 -1.09
N ARG A 122 -9.89 4.43 -0.95
CA ARG A 122 -9.24 3.50 -0.02
C ARG A 122 -8.98 2.18 -0.72
N GLY A 123 -7.72 1.82 -0.93
CA GLY A 123 -7.30 0.46 -1.28
C GLY A 123 -6.97 -0.31 -0.01
N TYR A 124 -7.59 -1.47 0.20
CA TYR A 124 -7.30 -2.35 1.34
C TYR A 124 -7.06 -3.77 0.85
N PHE A 125 -5.97 -4.37 1.29
CA PHE A 125 -5.61 -5.73 0.95
C PHE A 125 -5.23 -6.50 2.22
N ASP A 126 -5.78 -7.70 2.38
CA ASP A 126 -5.46 -8.62 3.48
C ASP A 126 -5.53 -10.06 2.98
N LYS A 127 -4.35 -10.65 2.74
CA LYS A 127 -4.24 -12.04 2.31
C LYS A 127 -3.07 -12.73 2.97
N THR A 128 -3.27 -14.01 3.25
CA THR A 128 -2.23 -14.99 3.52
C THR A 128 -2.41 -16.07 2.46
N GLN A 129 -1.34 -16.49 1.80
CA GLN A 129 -1.45 -17.59 0.84
C GLN A 129 -1.75 -18.88 1.61
N ARG A 130 -2.98 -19.42 1.49
CA ARG A 130 -3.41 -20.59 2.27
C ARG A 130 -3.09 -21.93 1.60
N SER A 131 -3.06 -21.98 0.27
CA SER A 131 -2.65 -23.18 -0.49
C SER A 131 -2.20 -22.85 -1.92
N LEU A 132 -1.49 -23.78 -2.57
CA LEU A 132 -1.12 -23.70 -4.00
C LEU A 132 -2.34 -23.87 -4.94
N MET A 133 -3.44 -24.42 -4.42
CA MET A 133 -4.64 -24.83 -5.17
C MET A 133 -5.83 -23.87 -4.99
N GLU A 134 -5.88 -23.10 -3.91
CA GLU A 134 -6.91 -22.06 -3.70
C GLU A 134 -6.52 -20.77 -4.43
N ASN A 135 -6.96 -20.66 -5.69
CA ASN A 135 -7.49 -19.42 -6.27
C ASN A 135 -6.63 -18.16 -6.11
N VAL A 136 -5.45 -18.20 -6.72
CA VAL A 136 -4.76 -16.99 -7.25
C VAL A 136 -5.02 -16.85 -8.77
N LEU A 137 -5.81 -17.77 -9.35
CA LEU A 137 -6.05 -17.91 -10.79
C LEU A 137 -6.99 -16.85 -11.39
N ASP A 138 -7.73 -16.10 -10.57
CA ASP A 138 -8.75 -15.16 -11.06
C ASP A 138 -8.23 -13.74 -11.32
N ILE A 139 -6.99 -13.42 -10.93
CA ILE A 139 -6.54 -12.02 -10.86
C ILE A 139 -5.39 -11.71 -11.83
N SER A 140 -4.55 -12.69 -12.21
CA SER A 140 -3.49 -12.43 -13.18
C SER A 140 -3.14 -13.65 -14.06
N PRO A 141 -3.05 -13.47 -15.40
CA PRO A 141 -2.76 -14.55 -16.34
C PRO A 141 -1.34 -15.12 -16.22
N PHE A 142 -0.43 -14.41 -15.52
CA PHE A 142 0.93 -14.87 -15.26
C PHE A 142 1.00 -15.97 -14.18
N PHE A 143 -0.07 -16.16 -13.39
CA PHE A 143 -0.17 -17.20 -12.36
C PHE A 143 -0.96 -18.43 -12.84
N LYS A 144 -1.18 -18.59 -14.15
CA LYS A 144 -1.70 -19.82 -14.78
C LYS A 144 -0.73 -20.98 -14.55
N GLY A 145 -0.78 -21.56 -13.36
CA GLY A 145 0.03 -22.70 -12.96
C GLY A 145 0.15 -22.73 -11.44
N GLY A 146 -0.83 -23.36 -10.78
CA GLY A 146 -0.87 -23.57 -9.32
C GLY A 146 0.25 -24.46 -8.77
N ALA A 147 1.51 -24.04 -8.98
CA ALA A 147 2.70 -24.86 -8.72
C ALA A 147 3.77 -24.16 -7.86
N LYS A 148 3.61 -22.88 -7.47
CA LYS A 148 4.63 -22.16 -6.68
C LYS A 148 4.04 -21.27 -5.58
N TRP A 149 4.69 -21.29 -4.41
CA TRP A 149 4.44 -20.33 -3.33
C TRP A 149 4.93 -18.93 -3.72
N MET A 150 4.07 -17.94 -3.52
CA MET A 150 4.36 -16.53 -3.78
C MET A 150 5.24 -15.97 -2.66
N THR A 151 6.15 -15.10 -3.04
CA THR A 151 6.83 -14.19 -2.14
C THR A 151 5.87 -13.11 -1.65
N ALA A 152 6.22 -12.42 -0.57
CA ALA A 152 5.44 -11.28 -0.09
C ALA A 152 5.36 -10.15 -1.14
N ARG A 153 6.42 -9.94 -1.93
CA ARG A 153 6.41 -9.01 -3.07
C ARG A 153 5.40 -9.43 -4.14
N GLU A 154 5.48 -10.67 -4.64
CA GLU A 154 4.54 -11.19 -5.65
C GLU A 154 3.08 -11.08 -5.15
N LEU A 155 2.82 -11.35 -3.86
CA LEU A 155 1.49 -11.23 -3.27
C LEU A 155 1.03 -9.76 -3.17
N THR A 156 1.97 -8.84 -2.98
CA THR A 156 1.70 -7.39 -2.95
C THR A 156 1.38 -6.87 -4.34
N GLU A 157 2.10 -7.30 -5.39
CA GLU A 157 1.84 -6.94 -6.79
C GLU A 157 0.41 -7.31 -7.18
N LEU A 158 -0.01 -8.54 -6.89
CA LEU A 158 -1.38 -8.99 -7.13
C LEU A 158 -2.41 -8.23 -6.29
N GLY A 159 -2.10 -7.97 -5.02
CA GLY A 159 -2.96 -7.14 -4.17
C GLY A 159 -3.11 -5.73 -4.72
N MET A 160 -2.04 -5.18 -5.29
CA MET A 160 -2.04 -3.84 -5.88
C MET A 160 -2.91 -3.80 -7.14
N GLU A 161 -2.74 -4.74 -8.05
CA GLU A 161 -3.60 -4.89 -9.23
C GLU A 161 -5.07 -4.96 -8.83
N ASN A 162 -5.41 -5.72 -7.79
CA ASN A 162 -6.79 -5.85 -7.32
C ASN A 162 -7.35 -4.54 -6.75
N VAL A 163 -6.63 -3.84 -5.87
CA VAL A 163 -7.15 -2.59 -5.28
C VAL A 163 -7.26 -1.48 -6.33
N PHE A 164 -6.36 -1.45 -7.32
CA PHE A 164 -6.37 -0.45 -8.40
C PHE A 164 -7.57 -0.56 -9.33
N GLN A 165 -8.30 -1.68 -9.35
CA GLN A 165 -9.56 -1.82 -10.10
C GLN A 165 -10.62 -0.79 -9.68
N THR A 166 -10.49 -0.24 -8.46
CA THR A 166 -11.40 0.78 -7.93
C THR A 166 -10.76 2.17 -7.83
N PHE A 167 -9.53 2.32 -8.32
CA PHE A 167 -8.81 3.59 -8.26
C PHE A 167 -9.54 4.63 -9.11
N PRO A 168 -9.72 5.88 -8.64
CA PRO A 168 -10.45 6.88 -9.38
C PRO A 168 -9.75 7.25 -10.70
N ASP A 169 -10.55 7.45 -11.74
CA ASP A 169 -10.07 8.11 -12.96
C ASP A 169 -10.17 9.62 -12.81
N PHE A 170 -9.09 10.32 -13.16
CA PHE A 170 -9.06 11.77 -13.20
C PHE A 170 -9.19 12.20 -14.66
N GLN A 171 -10.42 12.14 -15.19
CA GLN A 171 -10.67 12.71 -16.50
C GLN A 171 -10.29 14.21 -16.48
N PRO A 172 -9.58 14.71 -17.50
CA PRO A 172 -9.31 16.14 -17.64
C PRO A 172 -10.57 16.98 -17.84
#